data_AF-A0A0F2NNH7-F1
#
_entry.id   AF-A0A0F2NNH7-F1
#
_cell.length_a   1.000
_cell.length_b   1.000
_cell.length_c   1.000
_cell.angle_alpha   90.00
_cell.angle_beta   90.00
_cell.angle_gamma   90.00
#
_symmetry.space_group_name_H-M   'P 1'
#
loop_
_entity.id
_entity.type
_entity.pdbx_description
1 polymer ?
#
loop_
_entity_poly.entity_id
_entity_poly.type
_entity_poly.pdbx_seq_one_letter_code
_entity_poly.pdbx_strand_id
1 'polypeptide(L)'
;MQKKSDIRLLTTCSTAPLPAGLAIMDCVSIMTMNGMKPCLSTSRFTREVPIIDWWEQVVLVTGPKQKHSRKSIILATANKDGGSHIDGNITPKFKILKDGFWTFEKGNISEELTDYHFIGIRQFGYEIINSHELTALTI
;
A
#
# COMPACT_ATOMS: atom_id res chain seq x y z
N MET A 1 -27.16 15.77 1.92
CA MET A 1 -25.94 15.88 1.09
C MET A 1 -24.77 15.41 1.95
N GLN A 2 -24.18 14.26 1.66
CA GLN A 2 -23.06 13.71 2.45
C GLN A 2 -21.83 14.60 2.23
N LYS A 3 -21.13 15.01 3.29
CA LYS A 3 -19.88 15.77 3.11
C LYS A 3 -18.80 14.81 2.65
N LYS A 4 -17.89 15.26 1.79
CA LYS A 4 -16.75 14.45 1.28
C LYS A 4 -15.89 13.85 2.41
N SER A 5 -15.85 14.51 3.58
CA SER A 5 -15.17 14.03 4.80
C SER A 5 -15.81 12.81 5.44
N ASP A 6 -17.10 12.57 5.15
CA ASP A 6 -17.89 11.53 5.79
C ASP A 6 -17.81 10.22 5.01
N ILE A 7 -17.11 10.22 3.85
CA ILE A 7 -16.92 9.02 3.04
C ILE A 7 -16.06 8.03 3.81
N ARG A 8 -16.55 6.79 3.91
CA ARG A 8 -15.81 5.69 4.50
C ARG A 8 -15.30 4.73 3.43
N LEU A 9 -14.03 4.34 3.56
CA LEU A 9 -13.37 3.42 2.65
C LEU A 9 -12.98 2.15 3.37
N LEU A 10 -13.09 1.03 2.67
CA LEU A 10 -12.54 -0.25 3.09
C LEU A 10 -11.03 -0.12 3.27
N THR A 11 -10.51 -0.60 4.39
CA THR A 11 -9.08 -0.85 4.59
C THR A 11 -8.88 -2.33 4.88
N THR A 12 -7.84 -2.90 4.29
CA THR A 12 -7.38 -4.25 4.61
C THR A 12 -6.25 -4.29 5.63
N CYS A 13 -5.80 -3.14 6.15
CA CYS A 13 -4.71 -3.04 7.11
C CYS A 13 -5.20 -3.08 8.56
N SER A 14 -4.36 -3.60 9.45
CA SER A 14 -4.58 -3.57 10.90
C SER A 14 -4.44 -2.14 11.44
N THR A 15 -5.04 -1.89 12.61
CA THR A 15 -4.84 -0.67 13.40
C THR A 15 -3.95 -0.85 14.61
N ALA A 16 -3.33 -2.01 14.76
CA ALA A 16 -2.46 -2.22 15.90
C ALA A 16 -1.35 -1.15 15.90
N PRO A 17 -1.14 -0.42 17.00
CA PRO A 17 -0.04 0.53 17.10
C PRO A 17 1.26 -0.21 16.83
N LEU A 18 2.01 0.27 15.83
CA LEU A 18 3.25 -0.37 15.37
C LEU A 18 4.32 -0.21 16.46
N PRO A 19 4.80 -1.29 17.09
CA PRO A 19 5.89 -1.21 18.05
C PRO A 19 7.16 -0.66 17.38
N ALA A 20 7.96 0.10 18.12
CA ALA A 20 9.24 0.59 17.62
C ALA A 20 10.16 -0.59 17.25
N GLY A 21 10.83 -0.50 16.11
CA GLY A 21 11.78 -1.53 15.64
C GLY A 21 11.17 -2.65 14.80
N LEU A 22 9.85 -2.67 14.59
CA LEU A 22 9.21 -3.69 13.75
C LEU A 22 9.08 -3.20 12.30
N ALA A 23 9.59 -3.99 11.35
CA ALA A 23 9.24 -3.87 9.94
C ALA A 23 7.95 -4.66 9.70
N ILE A 24 6.90 -4.00 9.23
CA ILE A 24 5.62 -4.66 8.94
C ILE A 24 5.23 -4.38 7.50
N MET A 25 4.76 -5.44 6.86
CA MET A 25 4.07 -5.44 5.60
C MET A 25 2.60 -5.75 5.89
N ASP A 26 1.84 -4.74 6.29
CA ASP A 26 0.54 -4.97 6.90
C ASP A 26 -0.52 -5.21 5.83
N CYS A 27 -0.87 -6.47 5.60
CA CYS A 27 -2.01 -6.95 4.81
C CYS A 27 -2.31 -6.20 3.51
N VAL A 28 -1.29 -5.65 2.85
CA VAL A 28 -1.36 -5.12 1.48
C VAL A 28 -1.02 -6.21 0.48
N SER A 29 -0.13 -7.12 0.88
CA SER A 29 0.37 -8.19 0.06
C SER A 29 0.36 -9.51 0.82
N ILE A 30 0.38 -10.59 0.06
CA ILE A 30 0.61 -11.95 0.54
C ILE A 30 1.84 -12.50 -0.17
N MET A 31 2.67 -13.20 0.59
CA MET A 31 3.80 -13.93 0.05
C MET A 31 3.32 -15.30 -0.44
N THR A 32 3.74 -15.67 -1.65
CA THR A 32 3.49 -16.97 -2.25
C THR A 32 4.82 -17.63 -2.63
N MET A 33 4.78 -18.90 -3.03
CA MET A 33 5.98 -19.60 -3.54
C MET A 33 6.55 -19.00 -4.83
N ASN A 34 5.85 -18.03 -5.45
CA ASN A 34 6.24 -17.35 -6.68
C ASN A 34 6.40 -15.83 -6.47
N GLY A 35 6.66 -15.39 -5.24
CA GLY A 35 6.83 -13.98 -4.90
C GLY A 35 5.59 -13.34 -4.28
N MET A 36 5.56 -12.01 -4.27
CA MET A 36 4.51 -11.21 -3.61
C MET A 36 3.38 -10.83 -4.56
N LYS A 37 2.15 -10.84 -4.06
CA LYS A 37 0.95 -10.38 -4.78
C LYS A 37 0.01 -9.64 -3.83
N PRO A 38 -0.93 -8.80 -4.31
CA PRO A 38 -1.90 -8.15 -3.43
C PRO A 38 -2.77 -9.19 -2.69
N CYS A 39 -3.17 -8.87 -1.45
CA CYS A 39 -4.00 -9.77 -0.65
C CYS A 39 -5.47 -9.76 -1.10
N LEU A 40 -5.94 -8.67 -1.72
CA LEU A 40 -7.32 -8.47 -2.17
C LEU A 40 -8.32 -8.84 -1.07
N SER A 41 -9.26 -9.74 -1.35
CA SER A 41 -10.28 -10.23 -0.42
C SER A 41 -9.78 -11.20 0.65
N THR A 42 -8.50 -11.61 0.60
CA THR A 42 -7.96 -12.60 1.56
C THR A 42 -7.34 -11.97 2.79
N SER A 43 -7.49 -10.65 2.99
CA SER A 43 -7.00 -10.01 4.20
C SER A 43 -7.75 -10.53 5.43
N ARG A 44 -7.01 -10.71 6.54
CA ARG A 44 -7.60 -11.06 7.85
C ARG A 44 -8.17 -9.84 8.57
N PHE A 45 -7.90 -8.64 8.07
CA PHE A 45 -8.43 -7.39 8.59
C PHE A 45 -9.23 -6.72 7.49
N THR A 46 -10.50 -6.45 7.76
CA THR A 46 -11.37 -5.69 6.84
C THR A 46 -12.27 -4.82 7.69
N ARG A 47 -12.25 -3.51 7.45
CA ARG A 47 -13.13 -2.56 8.12
C ARG A 47 -13.24 -1.28 7.30
N GLU A 48 -14.28 -0.49 7.57
CA GLU A 48 -14.42 0.83 6.96
C GLU A 48 -13.91 1.95 7.86
N VAL A 49 -13.09 2.83 7.31
CA VAL A 49 -12.49 3.97 7.99
C VAL A 49 -12.79 5.26 7.24
N PRO A 50 -12.82 6.42 7.91
CA PRO A 50 -12.91 7.72 7.22
C PRO A 50 -11.86 7.84 6.11
N ILE A 51 -12.22 8.47 4.99
CA ILE A 51 -11.33 8.63 3.83
C ILE A 51 -9.98 9.25 4.18
N ILE A 52 -9.94 10.20 5.11
CA ILE A 52 -8.70 10.83 5.56
C ILE A 52 -7.80 9.85 6.31
N ASP A 53 -8.40 8.99 7.14
CA ASP A 53 -7.66 7.94 7.86
C ASP A 53 -7.16 6.88 6.88
N TRP A 54 -7.98 6.48 5.89
CA TRP A 54 -7.55 5.57 4.83
C TRP A 54 -6.34 6.10 4.06
N TRP A 55 -6.38 7.39 3.70
CA TRP A 55 -5.37 8.07 2.91
C TRP A 55 -4.04 8.23 3.64
N GLU A 56 -4.09 8.61 4.93
CA GLU A 56 -2.91 8.85 5.76
C GLU A 56 -2.41 7.58 6.47
N GLN A 57 -3.18 6.48 6.49
CA GLN A 57 -2.79 5.22 7.14
C GLN A 57 -1.45 4.72 6.57
N VAL A 58 -0.52 4.44 7.48
CA VAL A 58 0.76 3.80 7.18
C VAL A 58 0.52 2.34 6.85
N VAL A 59 0.94 1.92 5.67
CA VAL A 59 0.71 0.56 5.14
C VAL A 59 2.01 -0.24 4.96
N LEU A 60 3.16 0.45 5.04
CA LEU A 60 4.47 -0.17 4.98
C LEU A 60 5.45 0.56 5.90
N VAL A 61 6.24 -0.20 6.65
CA VAL A 61 7.38 0.31 7.41
C VAL A 61 8.64 -0.45 7.01
N THR A 62 9.59 0.25 6.39
CA THR A 62 10.90 -0.27 5.96
C THR A 62 12.03 0.18 6.89
N GLY A 63 11.69 0.81 8.02
CA GLY A 63 12.65 1.23 9.05
C GLY A 63 12.11 2.31 9.97
N PRO A 64 12.85 2.70 11.03
CA PRO A 64 12.36 3.59 12.09
C PRO A 64 11.84 4.95 11.59
N LYS A 65 12.44 5.49 10.52
CA LYS A 65 12.07 6.76 9.87
C LYS A 65 11.45 6.58 8.48
N GLN A 66 11.21 5.34 8.07
CA GLN A 66 10.77 4.98 6.73
C GLN A 66 9.38 4.33 6.80
N LYS A 67 8.40 5.19 7.06
CA LYS A 67 6.98 4.85 7.04
C LYS A 67 6.37 5.37 5.75
N HIS A 68 5.54 4.55 5.13
CA HIS A 68 4.88 4.85 3.86
C HIS A 68 3.37 4.70 4.05
N SER A 69 2.64 5.80 3.87
CA SER A 69 1.19 5.81 3.78
C SER A 69 0.72 5.60 2.34
N ARG A 70 -0.56 5.25 2.16
CA ARG A 70 -1.18 5.18 0.82
C ARG A 70 -0.95 6.48 0.04
N LYS A 71 -1.18 7.63 0.69
CA LYS A 71 -0.86 8.96 0.16
C LYS A 71 0.55 9.05 -0.38
N SER A 72 1.55 8.72 0.44
CA SER A 72 2.95 8.86 0.05
C SER A 72 3.32 7.96 -1.14
N ILE A 73 2.78 6.73 -1.19
CA ILE A 73 3.03 5.77 -2.27
C ILE A 73 2.38 6.25 -3.57
N ILE A 74 1.10 6.65 -3.51
CA ILE A 74 0.35 7.11 -4.69
C ILE A 74 0.96 8.40 -5.24
N LEU A 75 1.22 9.41 -4.40
CA LEU A 75 1.81 10.67 -4.86
C LEU A 75 3.21 10.45 -5.44
N ALA A 76 4.03 9.60 -4.81
CA ALA A 76 5.35 9.31 -5.34
C ALA A 76 5.30 8.56 -6.67
N THR A 77 4.35 7.63 -6.85
CA THR A 77 4.18 6.90 -8.11
C THR A 77 3.61 7.80 -9.21
N ALA A 78 2.54 8.55 -8.93
CA ALA A 78 1.91 9.43 -9.91
C ALA A 78 2.88 10.50 -10.43
N ASN A 79 3.74 11.04 -9.56
CA ASN A 79 4.70 12.07 -9.95
C ASN A 79 5.97 11.53 -10.65
N LYS A 80 6.23 10.21 -10.62
CA LYS A 80 7.56 9.68 -10.99
C LYS A 80 7.56 8.47 -11.91
N ASP A 81 6.43 7.79 -12.07
CA ASP A 81 6.29 6.56 -12.86
C ASP A 81 5.21 6.68 -13.96
N GLY A 82 4.61 7.87 -14.11
CA GLY A 82 3.56 8.19 -15.07
C GLY A 82 4.08 8.89 -16.33
N GLY A 83 4.86 8.18 -17.16
CA GLY A 83 4.93 8.37 -18.62
C GLY A 83 5.46 9.68 -19.25
N SER A 84 5.55 10.83 -18.57
CA SER A 84 6.03 12.07 -19.22
C SER A 84 6.80 13.06 -18.35
N HIS A 85 6.84 12.87 -17.03
CA HIS A 85 7.66 13.71 -16.15
C HIS A 85 8.39 12.83 -15.13
N ILE A 86 9.63 12.48 -15.45
CA ILE A 86 10.56 11.91 -14.47
C ILE A 86 11.11 13.09 -13.69
N ASP A 87 10.58 13.33 -12.49
CA ASP A 87 11.25 14.21 -11.54
C ASP A 87 12.59 13.56 -11.14
N GLY A 88 13.70 14.24 -11.42
CA GLY A 88 15.06 13.75 -11.14
C GLY A 88 15.35 13.54 -9.65
N ASN A 89 14.51 14.06 -8.76
CA ASN A 89 14.62 13.87 -7.31
C ASN A 89 13.85 12.63 -6.83
N ILE A 90 14.40 11.44 -7.06
CA ILE A 90 13.94 10.23 -6.37
C ILE A 90 14.33 10.37 -4.88
N THR A 91 13.34 10.47 -4.00
CA THR A 91 13.60 10.50 -2.56
C THR A 91 14.05 9.10 -2.11
N PRO A 92 14.98 8.98 -1.14
CA PRO A 92 15.42 7.67 -0.64
C PRO A 92 14.27 6.76 -0.18
N LYS A 93 13.20 7.35 0.34
CA LYS A 93 11.98 6.62 0.71
C LYS A 93 11.29 5.96 -0.49
N PHE A 94 11.21 6.63 -1.64
CA PHE A 94 10.59 6.06 -2.83
C PHE A 94 11.50 5.04 -3.52
N LYS A 95 12.82 5.27 -3.53
CA LYS A 95 13.80 4.32 -4.07
C LYS A 95 13.63 2.92 -3.48
N ILE A 96 13.39 2.83 -2.17
CA ILE A 96 13.20 1.56 -1.46
C ILE A 96 11.91 0.83 -1.85
N LEU A 97 10.87 1.55 -2.28
CA LEU A 97 9.65 0.91 -2.78
C LEU A 97 9.84 0.30 -4.17
N LYS A 98 10.72 0.90 -4.98
CA LYS A 98 11.02 0.49 -6.36
C LYS A 98 12.10 -0.59 -6.39
N ASP A 99 13.24 -0.32 -5.78
CA ASP A 99 14.42 -1.17 -5.80
C ASP A 99 14.30 -2.37 -4.84
N GLY A 100 13.26 -2.38 -4.01
CA GLY A 100 13.01 -3.46 -3.08
C GLY A 100 13.64 -3.22 -1.70
N PHE A 101 12.96 -3.75 -0.69
CA PHE A 101 13.43 -3.78 0.71
C PHE A 101 13.62 -5.22 1.20
N TRP A 102 12.90 -6.16 0.60
CA TRP A 102 12.88 -7.56 1.00
C TRP A 102 13.52 -8.41 -0.10
N THR A 103 14.19 -9.48 0.31
CA THR A 103 14.72 -10.49 -0.61
C THR A 103 13.96 -11.79 -0.39
N PHE A 104 13.53 -12.42 -1.47
CA PHE A 104 12.88 -13.72 -1.47
C PHE A 104 13.89 -14.78 -1.91
N GLU A 105 14.11 -15.77 -1.05
CA GLU A 105 14.98 -16.90 -1.34
C GLU A 105 14.17 -18.16 -1.61
N LYS A 106 14.42 -18.80 -2.75
CA LYS A 106 13.80 -20.07 -3.17
C LYS A 106 14.87 -21.04 -3.66
N GLY A 107 15.35 -21.88 -2.75
CA GLY A 107 16.47 -22.78 -3.04
C GLY A 107 17.74 -21.96 -3.31
N ASN A 108 18.29 -22.07 -4.52
CA ASN A 108 19.48 -21.32 -4.94
C ASN A 108 19.17 -20.00 -5.65
N ILE A 109 17.89 -19.60 -5.70
CA ILE A 109 17.44 -18.35 -6.33
C ILE A 109 17.21 -17.32 -5.22
N SER A 110 17.85 -16.16 -5.35
CA SER A 110 17.66 -14.99 -4.47
C SER A 110 17.19 -13.83 -5.34
N GLU A 111 15.99 -13.34 -5.09
CA GLU A 111 15.36 -12.26 -5.87
C GLU A 111 14.95 -11.11 -4.94
N GLU A 112 15.32 -9.88 -5.30
CA GLU A 112 14.81 -8.68 -4.62
C GLU A 112 13.34 -8.47 -4.98
N LEU A 113 12.54 -8.19 -3.96
CA LEU A 113 11.12 -7.89 -4.11
C LEU A 113 10.96 -6.42 -4.47
N THR A 114 11.18 -6.15 -5.75
CA THR A 114 11.05 -4.84 -6.38
C THR A 114 9.58 -4.48 -6.64
N ASP A 115 9.35 -3.24 -7.04
CA ASP A 115 8.05 -2.74 -7.51
C ASP A 115 6.87 -2.94 -6.52
N TYR A 116 7.17 -2.87 -5.23
CA TYR A 116 6.20 -3.05 -4.16
C TYR A 116 5.07 -2.01 -4.23
N HIS A 117 5.35 -0.81 -4.76
CA HIS A 117 4.35 0.23 -4.98
C HIS A 117 3.22 -0.22 -5.90
N PHE A 118 3.49 -1.04 -6.94
CA PHE A 118 2.44 -1.56 -7.81
C PHE A 118 1.54 -2.58 -7.12
N ILE A 119 2.11 -3.42 -6.25
CA ILE A 119 1.32 -4.34 -5.43
C ILE A 119 0.39 -3.55 -4.50
N GLY A 120 0.94 -2.51 -3.85
CA GLY A 120 0.17 -1.58 -3.03
C GLY A 120 -0.96 -0.90 -3.80
N ILE A 121 -0.68 -0.33 -4.96
CA ILE A 121 -1.69 0.37 -5.77
C ILE A 121 -2.82 -0.56 -6.20
N ARG A 122 -2.51 -1.81 -6.58
CA ARG A 122 -3.55 -2.82 -6.88
C ARG A 122 -4.43 -3.10 -5.67
N GLN A 123 -3.84 -3.20 -4.49
CA GLN A 123 -4.60 -3.37 -3.26
C GLN A 123 -5.48 -2.13 -2.96
N PHE A 124 -4.95 -0.92 -3.11
CA PHE A 124 -5.70 0.31 -2.86
C PHE A 124 -6.87 0.45 -3.83
N GLY A 125 -6.69 0.04 -5.08
CA GLY A 125 -7.77 -0.04 -6.06
C GLY A 125 -8.87 -1.02 -5.63
N TYR A 126 -8.49 -2.22 -5.17
CA TYR A 126 -9.44 -3.18 -4.61
C TYR A 126 -10.23 -2.60 -3.43
N GLU A 127 -9.55 -1.95 -2.49
CA GLU A 127 -10.17 -1.30 -1.33
C GLU A 127 -11.21 -0.25 -1.74
N ILE A 128 -10.85 0.65 -2.67
CA ILE A 128 -11.77 1.68 -3.19
C ILE A 128 -13.00 1.04 -3.84
N ILE A 129 -12.78 0.09 -4.77
CA ILE A 129 -13.87 -0.54 -5.56
C ILE A 129 -14.82 -1.34 -4.66
N ASN A 130 -14.34 -1.88 -3.54
CA ASN A 130 -15.14 -2.68 -2.61
C ASN A 130 -15.57 -1.91 -1.36
N SER A 131 -15.43 -0.58 -1.35
CA SER A 131 -15.97 0.27 -0.27
C SER A 131 -17.48 0.42 -0.45
N HIS A 132 -18.28 0.11 0.58
CA HIS A 132 -19.74 0.04 0.43
C HIS A 132 -20.37 1.37 0.01
N GLU A 133 -19.84 2.48 0.53
CA GLU A 133 -20.35 3.81 0.18
C GLU A 133 -20.10 4.19 -1.28
N LEU A 134 -19.11 3.58 -1.95
CA LEU A 134 -18.83 3.80 -3.36
C LEU A 134 -19.59 2.82 -4.26
N THR A 135 -19.77 1.57 -3.84
CA THR A 135 -20.59 0.62 -4.59
C THR A 135 -22.08 1.01 -4.57
N ALA A 136 -22.57 1.57 -3.46
CA ALA A 136 -23.93 2.09 -3.33
C ALA A 136 -24.23 3.31 -4.23
N LEU A 137 -23.20 3.97 -4.80
CA LEU A 137 -23.35 5.07 -5.76
C LEU A 137 -23.44 4.60 -7.22
N THR A 138 -23.27 3.30 -7.46
CA THR A 138 -23.39 2.71 -8.80
C THR A 138 -24.85 2.34 -9.03
N ILE A 139 -25.59 3.27 -9.65
CA ILE A 139 -26.97 3.09 -10.12
C ILE A 139 -26.94 2.51 -11.54
#